data_AF-A0AAV5NHS4-F1
#
_entry.id   AF-A0AAV5NHS4-F1
#
_cell.length_a   1.000
_cell.length_b   1.000
_cell.length_c   1.000
_cell.angle_alpha   90.00
_cell.angle_beta   90.00
_cell.angle_gamma   90.00
#
_symmetry.space_group_name_H-M   'P 1'
#
loop_
_entity.id
_entity.type
_entity.pdbx_description
1 polymer ?
#
loop_
_entity_poly.entity_id
_entity_poly.type
_entity_poly.pdbx_seq_one_letter_code
_entity_poly.pdbx_strand_id
1 'polypeptide(L)' 'MADCYSSSPAEALATATSVFRERYEAASFAYVAGSIMRGEGTYLSDIDLVVIYDHREAAYRESFVVGDMPIEAIVHDR' A
#
# COMPACT_ATOMS: atom_id res chain seq x y z
N MET A 1 -6.69 -23.11 -11.26
CA MET A 1 -6.07 -22.93 -9.93
C MET A 1 -5.50 -21.52 -9.84
N ALA A 2 -6.33 -20.47 -9.74
CA ALA A 2 -5.85 -19.07 -9.74
C ALA A 2 -6.52 -18.15 -8.70
N ASP A 3 -7.62 -18.58 -8.05
CA ASP A 3 -8.40 -17.71 -7.16
C ASP A 3 -7.95 -17.74 -5.68
N CYS A 4 -6.94 -18.54 -5.33
CA CYS A 4 -6.50 -18.69 -3.93
C CYS A 4 -5.25 -17.87 -3.55
N TYR A 5 -4.73 -17.04 -4.46
CA TYR A 5 -3.50 -16.25 -4.25
C TYR A 5 -3.68 -14.74 -4.45
N SER A 6 -4.86 -14.26 -4.85
CA SER A 6 -5.14 -12.82 -4.85
C SER A 6 -5.49 -12.40 -3.42
N SER A 7 -4.78 -11.39 -2.90
CA SER A 7 -5.12 -10.84 -1.60
C SER A 7 -6.47 -10.16 -1.64
N SER A 8 -7.27 -10.36 -0.59
CA SER A 8 -8.53 -9.66 -0.45
C SER A 8 -8.31 -8.18 -0.10
N PRO A 9 -9.28 -7.29 -0.38
CA PRO A 9 -9.23 -5.90 0.07
C PRO A 9 -8.99 -5.76 1.59
N ALA A 10 -9.53 -6.69 2.40
CA ALA A 10 -9.38 -6.67 3.84
C ALA A 10 -7.94 -6.99 4.29
N GLU A 11 -7.30 -8.00 3.68
CA GLU A 11 -5.90 -8.37 3.97
C GLU A 11 -4.93 -7.28 3.51
N ALA A 12 -5.18 -6.69 2.32
CA ALA A 12 -4.40 -5.57 1.83
C ALA A 12 -4.49 -4.36 2.76
N LEU A 13 -5.70 -4.00 3.20
CA LEU A 13 -5.90 -2.90 4.15
C LEU A 13 -5.23 -3.16 5.50
N ALA A 14 -5.32 -4.40 6.02
CA ALA A 14 -4.66 -4.77 7.28
C ALA A 14 -3.13 -4.65 7.18
N THR A 15 -2.55 -5.17 6.10
CA THR A 15 -1.11 -5.09 5.82
C THR A 15 -0.67 -3.63 5.68
N ALA A 16 -1.37 -2.86 4.86
CA ALA A 16 -1.10 -1.43 4.66
C ALA A 16 -1.19 -0.63 5.96
N THR A 17 -2.14 -0.98 6.84
CA THR A 17 -2.29 -0.32 8.15
C THR A 17 -1.09 -0.58 9.06
N SER A 18 -0.56 -1.81 9.10
CA SER A 18 0.66 -2.11 9.88
C SER A 18 1.85 -1.33 9.33
N VAL A 19 2.03 -1.38 8.01
CA VAL A 19 3.10 -0.68 7.29
C VAL A 19 3.05 0.82 7.52
N PHE A 20 1.86 1.43 7.45
CA PHE A 20 1.67 2.85 7.73
C PHE A 20 2.14 3.22 9.13
N ARG A 21 1.74 2.45 10.15
CA ARG A 21 2.12 2.71 11.54
C ARG A 21 3.61 2.53 11.79
N GLU A 22 4.25 1.57 11.13
CA GLU A 22 5.66 1.24 11.37
C GLU A 22 6.64 2.12 10.59
N ARG A 23 6.29 2.54 9.37
CA ARG A 23 7.22 3.25 8.45
C ARG A 23 6.91 4.72 8.24
N TYR A 24 5.65 5.13 8.47
CA TYR A 24 5.16 6.46 8.10
C TYR A 24 4.47 7.19 9.26
N GLU A 25 5.00 7.03 10.48
CA GLU A 25 4.40 7.57 11.72
C GLU A 25 4.13 9.09 11.71
N ALA A 26 4.93 9.86 10.96
CA ALA A 26 4.82 11.31 10.86
C ALA A 26 3.93 11.79 9.69
N ALA A 27 3.35 10.86 8.92
CA ALA A 27 2.41 11.20 7.85
C ALA A 27 1.05 11.59 8.43
N SER A 28 0.36 12.51 7.76
CA SER A 28 -0.95 13.01 8.15
C SER A 28 -2.02 11.93 7.96
N PHE A 29 -1.97 11.22 6.83
CA PHE A 29 -2.82 10.06 6.55
C PHE A 29 -2.27 9.24 5.39
N ALA A 30 -2.87 8.08 5.16
CA ALA A 30 -2.66 7.27 3.96
C ALA A 30 -3.97 6.68 3.45
N TYR A 31 -4.00 6.32 2.18
CA TYR A 31 -5.09 5.54 1.59
C TYR A 31 -4.53 4.41 0.74
N VAL A 32 -5.29 3.31 0.69
CA VAL A 32 -4.94 2.13 -0.09
C VAL A 32 -5.76 2.14 -1.36
N ALA A 33 -5.09 2.00 -2.49
CA ALA A 33 -5.70 2.05 -3.82
C ALA A 33 -5.41 0.74 -4.59
N GLY A 34 -5.51 0.82 -5.92
CA GLY A 34 -5.06 -0.27 -6.77
C GLY A 34 -6.08 -1.35 -7.06
N SER A 35 -5.62 -2.34 -7.83
CA SER A 35 -6.45 -3.45 -8.32
C SER A 35 -7.01 -4.31 -7.19
N ILE A 36 -6.22 -4.55 -6.13
CA ILE A 36 -6.66 -5.33 -4.96
C ILE A 36 -7.88 -4.68 -4.30
N MET A 37 -7.84 -3.37 -4.04
CA MET A 37 -8.95 -2.67 -3.39
C MET A 37 -10.23 -2.60 -4.23
N ARG A 38 -10.14 -2.75 -5.56
CA ARG A 38 -11.30 -2.84 -6.46
C ARG A 38 -11.85 -4.26 -6.63
N GLY A 39 -11.22 -5.27 -6.04
CA GLY A 39 -11.57 -6.67 -6.26
C GLY A 39 -11.10 -7.22 -7.61
N GLU A 40 -10.19 -6.51 -8.28
CA GLU A 40 -9.58 -6.87 -9.58
C GLU A 40 -8.14 -7.37 -9.40
N GLY A 41 -7.71 -7.59 -8.17
CA GLY A 41 -6.36 -8.03 -7.83
C GLY A 41 -6.06 -9.42 -8.37
N THR A 42 -4.83 -9.62 -8.82
CA THR A 42 -4.28 -10.90 -9.25
C THR A 42 -3.16 -11.32 -8.29
N TYR A 43 -2.63 -12.54 -8.45
CA TYR A 43 -1.45 -12.98 -7.71
C TYR A 43 -0.17 -12.16 -8.02
N LEU A 44 -0.19 -11.34 -9.07
CA LEU A 44 0.89 -10.41 -9.44
C LEU A 44 0.63 -8.98 -8.96
N SER A 45 -0.53 -8.71 -8.37
CA SER A 45 -0.88 -7.37 -7.90
C SER A 45 -0.13 -7.00 -6.63
N ASP A 46 0.17 -5.71 -6.50
CA ASP A 46 0.74 -5.07 -5.31
C ASP A 46 -0.31 -4.26 -4.55
N ILE A 47 0.06 -3.89 -3.31
CA ILE A 47 -0.67 -2.91 -2.52
C ILE A 47 -0.17 -1.52 -2.92
N ASP A 48 -1.02 -0.75 -3.58
CA ASP A 48 -0.79 0.68 -3.83
C ASP A 48 -1.07 1.47 -2.53
N LEU A 49 -0.01 1.87 -1.81
CA LEU A 49 -0.10 2.65 -0.58
C LEU A 49 0.25 4.11 -0.86
N VAL A 50 -0.73 5.01 -0.80
CA VAL A 50 -0.48 6.44 -0.96
C VAL A 50 -0.39 7.12 0.40
N VAL A 51 0.75 7.76 0.68
CA VAL A 51 1.07 8.35 1.98
C VAL A 51 1.22 9.85 1.84
N ILE A 52 0.47 10.59 2.65
CA ILE A 52 0.39 12.05 2.61
C ILE A 52 1.02 12.65 3.86
N TYR A 53 2.00 13.52 3.66
CA TYR A 53 2.57 14.38 4.69
C TYR A 53 2.02 15.81 4.59
N ASP A 54 2.07 16.58 5.68
CA ASP A 54 1.72 18.00 5.64
C ASP A 54 2.68 18.82 4.75
N HIS A 55 3.95 18.42 4.72
CA HIS A 55 5.00 18.96 3.85
C HIS A 55 6.13 17.95 3.63
N ARG A 56 6.62 17.84 2.39
CA ARG A 56 7.79 17.05 1.98
C ARG A 56 8.52 17.82 0.88
N GLU A 57 9.85 17.93 0.97
CA GLU A 57 10.62 18.65 -0.07
C GLU A 57 10.59 17.95 -1.44
N ALA A 58 10.45 16.62 -1.45
CA ALA A 58 10.37 15.83 -2.67
C ALA A 58 9.47 14.61 -2.48
N ALA A 59 8.57 14.42 -3.46
CA ALA A 59 7.81 13.19 -3.59
C ALA A 59 8.73 12.04 -4.03
N TYR A 60 8.43 10.83 -3.58
CA TYR A 60 9.16 9.64 -3.98
C TYR A 60 8.25 8.42 -4.04
N ARG A 61 8.74 7.38 -4.72
CA ARG A 61 8.12 6.06 -4.77
C ARG A 61 9.12 5.04 -4.26
N GLU A 62 8.66 4.12 -3.43
CA GLU A 62 9.45 3.00 -2.95
C GLU A 62 8.67 1.71 -3.07
N SER A 63 9.39 0.64 -3.42
CA SER A 63 8.86 -0.70 -3.60
C SER A 63 9.48 -1.60 -2.55
N PHE A 64 8.67 -2.36 -1.81
CA PHE A 64 9.16 -3.33 -0.82
C PHE A 64 8.16 -4.46 -0.61
N VAL A 65 8.61 -5.51 0.08
CA VAL A 65 7.79 -6.70 0.36
C VAL A 65 7.61 -6.86 1.86
N VAL A 66 6.38 -7.17 2.29
CA VAL A 66 6.03 -7.50 3.69
C VAL A 66 5.42 -8.90 3.71
N GLY A 67 6.13 -9.86 4.30
CA GLY A 67 5.79 -11.27 4.13
C GLY A 67 5.90 -11.65 2.66
N ASP A 68 4.77 -12.00 2.04
CA ASP A 68 4.67 -12.30 0.61
C ASP A 68 3.95 -11.18 -0.19
N MET A 69 3.66 -10.05 0.45
CA MET A 69 2.89 -8.96 -0.15
C MET A 69 3.81 -7.88 -0.74
N PRO A 70 3.83 -7.68 -2.07
CA PRO A 70 4.49 -6.54 -2.67
C PRO A 70 3.69 -5.26 -2.38
N ILE A 71 4.41 -4.20 -2.04
CA ILE A 71 3.86 -2.89 -1.71
C ILE A 71 4.59 -1.84 -2.55
N GLU A 72 3.80 -1.01 -3.21
CA GLU A 72 4.25 0.18 -3.90
C GLU A 72 3.77 1.40 -3.11
N ALA A 73 4.68 2.01 -2.35
CA ALA A 73 4.38 3.20 -1.59
C ALA A 73 4.69 4.45 -2.42
N ILE A 74 3.69 5.32 -2.56
CA ILE A 74 3.80 6.61 -3.23
C ILE A 74 3.67 7.68 -2.16
N VAL A 75 4.76 8.38 -1.88
CA VAL A 75 4.88 9.29 -0.75
C VAL A 75 5.02 10.71 -1.25
N HIS A 76 4.09 11.58 -0.86
CA HIS A 76 4.11 12.98 -1.25
C HIS A 76 3.43 13.85 -0.18
N ASP A 77 3.46 15.17 -0.37
CA ASP A 77 2.67 16.12 0.41
C ASP A 77 1.42 16.59 -0.34
N ARG A 78 0.57 17.35 0.35
CA ARG A 78 -0.73 17.83 -0.12
C ARG A 78 -0.67 18.83 -1.28
#